data_AF-A0A7C3A0M6-F1
#
_entry.id   AF-A0A7C3A0M6-F1
#
_cell.length_a   1.000
_cell.length_b   1.000
_cell.length_c   1.000
_cell.angle_alpha   90.00
_cell.angle_beta   90.00
_cell.angle_gamma   90.00
#
_symmetry.space_group_name_H-M   'P 1'
#
loop_
_entity.id
_entity.type
_entity.pdbx_description
1 polymer ?
#
loop_
_entity_poly.entity_id
_entity_poly.type
_entity_poly.pdbx_seq_one_letter_code
_entity_poly.pdbx_strand_id
1 'polypeptide(L)'
;MNELKEQVKRYLNLCKEYIKMVTMKEPEIKNWKGDLIDGYNALWDTILSYLDDLREYIEARKKVISEFEAHLFWMKQLLETNNVGDASFYLKQAMEDLVDMKSAATIEKEVAERIEEQTQFILKLMEGVKATKRRVELFEKYYPQLEKMLEKMICMLKG
;
A
#
# COMPACT_ATOMS: atom_id res chain seq x y z
N MET A 1 -3.10 -53.49 15.72
CA MET A 1 -2.38 -53.32 14.43
C MET A 1 -3.23 -52.73 13.29
N ASN A 2 -4.46 -53.21 13.05
CA ASN A 2 -5.35 -52.59 12.04
C ASN A 2 -5.78 -51.17 12.41
N GLU A 3 -6.09 -50.92 13.69
CA GLU A 3 -6.44 -49.59 14.18
C GLU A 3 -5.29 -48.57 14.04
N LEU A 4 -4.05 -48.98 14.32
CA LEU A 4 -2.87 -48.14 14.09
C LEU A 4 -2.72 -47.75 12.62
N LYS A 5 -2.93 -48.70 11.69
CA LYS A 5 -2.90 -48.41 10.24
C LYS A 5 -3.97 -47.40 9.83
N GLU A 6 -5.15 -47.43 10.44
CA GLU A 6 -6.19 -46.42 10.20
C GLU A 6 -5.80 -45.04 10.73
N GLN A 7 -5.20 -44.97 11.92
CA GLN A 7 -4.73 -43.70 12.50
C GLN A 7 -3.62 -43.08 11.66
N VAL A 8 -2.68 -43.90 11.15
CA VAL A 8 -1.64 -43.46 10.21
C VAL A 8 -2.26 -42.91 8.91
N LYS A 9 -3.28 -43.58 8.34
CA LYS A 9 -3.98 -43.06 7.15
C LYS A 9 -4.65 -41.71 7.40
N ARG A 10 -5.31 -41.55 8.55
CA ARG A 10 -5.95 -40.27 8.93
C ARG A 10 -4.91 -39.17 9.11
N TYR A 11 -3.78 -39.47 9.77
CA TYR A 11 -2.68 -38.54 9.96
C TYR A 11 -2.10 -38.08 8.62
N LEU A 12 -1.82 -39.01 7.70
CA LEU A 12 -1.32 -38.68 6.36
C LEU A 12 -2.31 -37.84 5.54
N ASN A 13 -3.62 -38.07 5.67
CA ASN A 13 -4.61 -37.23 5.03
C ASN A 13 -4.62 -35.81 5.62
N LEU A 14 -4.53 -35.67 6.94
CA LEU A 14 -4.45 -34.37 7.59
C LEU A 14 -3.19 -33.59 7.17
N CYS A 15 -2.04 -34.27 7.07
CA CYS A 15 -0.81 -33.69 6.51
C CYS A 15 -0.99 -33.24 5.06
N LYS A 16 -1.65 -34.04 4.21
CA LYS A 16 -1.91 -33.67 2.80
C LYS A 16 -2.84 -32.47 2.68
N GLU A 17 -3.88 -32.40 3.52
CA GLU A 17 -4.78 -31.24 3.56
C GLU A 17 -4.05 -29.98 4.01
N TYR A 18 -3.22 -30.09 5.07
CA TYR A 18 -2.37 -28.99 5.53
C TYR A 18 -1.42 -28.52 4.42
N ILE A 19 -0.70 -29.43 3.77
CA ILE A 19 0.19 -29.12 2.64
C ILE A 19 -0.58 -28.44 1.51
N LYS A 20 -1.75 -28.97 1.13
CA LYS A 20 -2.56 -28.40 0.06
C LYS A 20 -3.02 -26.97 0.40
N MET A 21 -3.40 -26.70 1.65
CA MET A 21 -3.84 -25.36 2.07
C MET A 21 -2.68 -24.37 2.17
N VAL A 22 -1.50 -24.81 2.63
CA VAL A 22 -0.29 -23.97 2.70
C VAL A 22 0.30 -23.72 1.31
N THR A 23 0.07 -24.60 0.33
CA THR A 23 0.58 -24.49 -1.05
C THR A 23 -0.44 -23.97 -2.07
N MET A 24 -1.70 -23.71 -1.67
CA MET A 24 -2.70 -23.10 -2.54
C MET A 24 -2.32 -21.64 -2.84
N LYS A 25 -1.64 -21.45 -3.99
CA LYS A 25 -1.25 -20.18 -4.64
C LYS A 25 -1.63 -18.92 -3.86
N GLU A 26 -0.85 -18.63 -2.81
CA GLU A 26 -0.76 -17.27 -2.32
C GLU A 26 -0.05 -16.44 -3.41
N PRO A 27 -0.37 -15.13 -3.56
CA PRO A 27 0.34 -14.30 -4.49
C PRO A 27 1.84 -14.39 -4.17
N GLU A 28 2.64 -14.89 -5.12
CA GLU A 28 4.08 -14.73 -5.05
C GLU A 28 4.33 -13.23 -4.97
N ILE A 29 4.83 -12.75 -3.84
CA ILE A 29 5.39 -11.41 -3.76
C ILE A 29 6.69 -11.47 -4.56
N LYS A 30 6.59 -11.37 -5.88
CA LYS A 30 7.75 -11.29 -6.77
C LYS A 30 8.62 -10.14 -6.26
N ASN A 31 9.90 -10.45 -6.02
CA ASN A 31 10.98 -9.58 -5.53
C ASN A 31 11.28 -9.58 -4.02
N TRP A 32 10.65 -10.44 -3.20
CA TRP A 32 11.03 -10.51 -1.79
C TRP A 32 12.10 -11.60 -1.53
N LYS A 33 13.32 -11.18 -1.16
CA LYS A 33 14.49 -12.05 -0.86
C LYS A 33 15.10 -11.82 0.54
N GLY A 34 14.48 -11.01 1.39
CA GLY A 34 14.96 -10.67 2.74
C GLY A 34 14.10 -11.26 3.87
N ASP A 35 14.56 -11.18 5.12
CA ASP A 35 13.78 -11.63 6.28
C ASP A 35 12.53 -10.76 6.50
N LEU A 36 11.51 -11.28 7.22
CA LEU A 36 10.24 -10.57 7.50
C LEU A 36 10.46 -9.19 8.11
N ILE A 37 11.52 -9.02 8.91
CA ILE A 37 11.90 -7.77 9.57
C ILE A 37 12.30 -6.70 8.53
N ASP A 38 13.07 -7.07 7.50
CA ASP A 38 13.47 -6.15 6.42
C ASP A 38 12.25 -5.68 5.61
N GLY A 39 11.26 -6.55 5.45
CA GLY A 39 9.98 -6.21 4.81
C GLY A 39 9.14 -5.21 5.60
N TYR A 40 9.13 -5.33 6.94
CA TYR A 40 8.44 -4.36 7.80
C TYR A 40 9.13 -3.00 7.85
N ASN A 41 10.46 -2.96 7.85
CA ASN A 41 11.21 -1.71 7.76
C ASN A 41 10.98 -1.03 6.39
N ALA A 42 11.03 -1.79 5.29
CA ALA A 42 10.72 -1.26 3.97
C ALA A 42 9.28 -0.73 3.86
N LEU A 43 8.29 -1.41 4.48
CA LEU A 43 6.92 -0.92 4.55
C LEU A 43 6.85 0.40 5.33
N TRP A 44 7.51 0.48 6.47
CA TRP A 44 7.55 1.68 7.31
C TRP A 44 8.15 2.88 6.56
N ASP A 45 9.33 2.70 5.95
CA ASP A 45 10.00 3.75 5.17
C ASP A 45 9.14 4.20 3.98
N THR A 46 8.47 3.26 3.31
CA THR A 46 7.53 3.59 2.22
C THR A 46 6.35 4.40 2.73
N ILE A 47 5.76 4.04 3.87
CA ILE A 47 4.63 4.78 4.45
C ILE A 47 5.05 6.21 4.83
N LEU A 48 6.25 6.39 5.39
CA LEU A 48 6.77 7.72 5.69
C LEU A 48 6.93 8.56 4.42
N SER A 49 7.55 8.00 3.38
CA SER A 49 7.67 8.68 2.07
C SER A 49 6.30 9.04 1.48
N TYR A 50 5.32 8.15 1.62
CA TYR A 50 3.95 8.37 1.15
C TYR A 50 3.25 9.52 1.87
N LEU A 51 3.44 9.64 3.18
CA LEU A 51 2.90 10.76 3.95
C LEU A 51 3.56 12.09 3.58
N ASP A 52 4.86 12.08 3.29
CA ASP A 52 5.57 13.27 2.81
C ASP A 52 5.08 13.70 1.42
N ASP A 53 4.91 12.76 0.48
CA ASP A 53 4.34 13.05 -0.84
C ASP A 53 2.90 13.57 -0.74
N LEU A 54 2.07 13.01 0.17
CA LEU A 54 0.73 13.55 0.41
C LEU A 54 0.75 14.99 0.93
N ARG A 55 1.71 15.32 1.80
CA ARG A 55 1.90 16.71 2.27
C ARG A 55 2.27 17.61 1.10
N GLU A 56 3.24 17.21 0.29
CA GLU A 56 3.70 17.97 -0.89
C GLU A 56 2.55 18.18 -1.90
N TYR A 57 1.73 17.16 -2.13
CA TYR A 57 0.54 17.26 -3.00
C TYR A 57 -0.43 18.32 -2.50
N ILE A 58 -0.73 18.32 -1.21
CA ILE A 58 -1.64 19.31 -0.60
C ILE A 58 -1.06 20.72 -0.74
N GLU A 59 0.24 20.89 -0.55
CA GLU A 59 0.93 22.18 -0.70
C GLU A 59 0.89 22.68 -2.14
N ALA A 60 1.21 21.81 -3.12
CA ALA A 60 1.14 22.13 -4.54
C ALA A 60 -0.29 22.51 -4.96
N ARG A 61 -1.30 21.74 -4.53
CA ARG A 61 -2.70 22.04 -4.83
C ARG A 61 -3.19 23.35 -4.21
N LYS A 62 -2.78 23.64 -2.96
CA LYS A 62 -3.05 24.95 -2.33
C LYS A 62 -2.44 26.09 -3.14
N LYS A 63 -1.22 25.90 -3.64
CA LYS A 63 -0.56 26.89 -4.50
C LYS A 63 -1.35 27.11 -5.79
N VAL A 64 -1.74 26.05 -6.51
CA VAL A 64 -2.58 26.17 -7.72
C VAL A 64 -3.84 27.00 -7.48
N ILE A 65 -4.54 26.73 -6.38
CA ILE A 65 -5.76 27.47 -6.02
C ILE A 65 -5.43 28.95 -5.73
N SER A 66 -4.38 29.21 -4.94
CA SER A 66 -3.97 30.58 -4.59
C SER A 66 -3.57 31.39 -5.82
N GLU A 67 -2.80 30.82 -6.75
CA GLU A 67 -2.41 31.52 -7.98
C GLU A 67 -3.62 31.77 -8.88
N PHE A 68 -4.59 30.85 -8.92
CA PHE A 68 -5.84 31.07 -9.65
C PHE A 68 -6.70 32.19 -9.03
N GLU A 69 -6.77 32.25 -7.70
CA GLU A 69 -7.46 33.34 -6.99
C GLU A 69 -6.79 34.70 -7.25
N ALA A 70 -5.46 34.77 -7.25
CA ALA A 70 -4.69 35.96 -7.59
C ALA A 70 -4.93 36.39 -9.05
N HIS A 71 -4.91 35.45 -9.98
CA HIS A 71 -5.26 35.70 -11.38
C HIS A 71 -6.65 36.33 -11.51
N LEU A 72 -7.67 35.74 -10.86
CA LEU A 72 -9.04 36.27 -10.88
C LEU A 72 -9.14 37.66 -10.25
N PHE A 73 -8.36 37.93 -9.20
CA PHE A 73 -8.28 39.25 -8.59
C PHE A 73 -7.82 40.30 -9.60
N TRP A 74 -6.73 40.06 -10.34
CA TRP A 74 -6.25 41.00 -11.36
C TRP A 74 -7.23 41.18 -12.52
N MET A 75 -7.88 40.09 -12.95
CA MET A 75 -8.91 40.16 -13.98
C MET A 75 -10.11 41.01 -13.53
N LYS A 76 -10.46 40.99 -12.24
CA LYS A 76 -11.49 41.87 -11.69
C LYS A 76 -11.03 43.34 -11.69
N GLN A 77 -9.80 43.62 -11.28
CA GLN A 77 -9.25 44.98 -11.32
C GLN A 77 -9.22 45.56 -12.74
N LEU A 78 -8.97 44.70 -13.75
CA LEU A 78 -9.04 45.08 -15.16
C LEU A 78 -10.44 45.53 -15.60
N LEU A 79 -11.51 44.92 -15.08
CA LEU A 79 -12.89 45.30 -15.40
C LEU A 79 -13.29 46.65 -14.78
N GLU A 80 -12.63 47.04 -13.69
CA GLU A 80 -12.95 48.25 -12.92
C GLU A 80 -12.13 49.46 -13.36
N THR A 81 -11.01 49.26 -14.08
CA THR A 81 -10.13 50.34 -14.49
C THR A 81 -10.51 50.97 -15.83
N ASN A 82 -10.38 52.30 -15.91
CA ASN A 82 -10.50 53.07 -17.15
C ASN A 82 -9.14 53.61 -17.63
N ASN A 83 -8.05 53.24 -16.95
CA ASN A 83 -6.70 53.67 -17.27
C ASN A 83 -5.95 52.56 -18.01
N VAL A 84 -5.45 52.86 -19.20
CA VAL A 84 -4.72 51.90 -20.06
C VAL A 84 -3.42 51.41 -19.41
N GLY A 85 -2.72 52.28 -18.66
CA GLY A 85 -1.51 51.92 -17.92
C GLY A 85 -1.78 50.88 -16.84
N ASP A 86 -2.82 51.12 -16.03
CA ASP A 86 -3.24 50.19 -14.97
C ASP A 86 -3.76 48.88 -15.57
N ALA A 87 -4.52 48.95 -16.66
CA ALA A 87 -4.98 47.78 -17.41
C ALA A 87 -3.82 46.90 -17.89
N SER A 88 -2.76 47.50 -18.45
CA SER A 88 -1.57 46.77 -18.88
C SER A 88 -0.82 46.14 -17.70
N PHE A 89 -0.79 46.80 -16.54
CA PHE A 89 -0.17 46.27 -15.34
C PHE A 89 -0.94 45.05 -14.82
N TYR A 90 -2.27 45.15 -14.69
CA TYR A 90 -3.11 44.03 -14.22
C TYR A 90 -3.05 42.84 -15.16
N LEU A 91 -3.07 43.06 -16.48
CA LEU A 91 -2.90 41.98 -17.47
C LEU A 91 -1.55 41.27 -17.33
N LYS A 92 -0.48 42.00 -17.03
CA LYS A 92 0.84 41.41 -16.81
C LYS A 92 0.87 40.55 -15.55
N GLN A 93 0.32 41.05 -14.44
CA GLN A 93 0.22 40.27 -13.19
C GLN A 93 -0.66 39.02 -13.37
N ALA A 94 -1.82 39.16 -14.01
CA ALA A 94 -2.69 38.02 -14.31
C ALA A 94 -1.99 36.93 -15.16
N MET A 95 -1.07 37.34 -16.05
CA MET A 95 -0.28 36.40 -16.86
C MET A 95 0.85 35.73 -16.05
N GLU A 96 1.51 36.46 -15.16
CA GLU A 96 2.50 35.91 -14.23
C GLU A 96 1.87 34.84 -13.33
N ASP A 97 0.70 35.11 -12.74
CA ASP A 97 -0.03 34.15 -11.90
C ASP A 97 -0.44 32.88 -12.67
N LEU A 98 -0.80 32.98 -13.96
CA LEU A 98 -1.09 31.81 -14.79
C LEU A 98 0.14 30.93 -15.04
N VAL A 99 1.31 31.56 -15.19
CA VAL A 99 2.59 30.83 -15.35
C VAL A 99 2.94 30.10 -14.05
N ASP A 100 2.78 30.77 -12.91
CA ASP A 100 3.05 30.18 -11.60
C ASP A 100 2.05 29.06 -11.26
N MET A 101 0.77 29.27 -11.57
CA MET A 101 -0.27 28.24 -11.46
C MET A 101 0.08 27.01 -12.29
N LYS A 102 0.53 27.21 -13.53
CA LYS A 102 0.94 26.11 -14.41
C LYS A 102 2.11 25.33 -13.82
N SER A 103 3.11 26.02 -13.29
CA SER A 103 4.26 25.38 -12.63
C SER A 103 3.82 24.56 -11.41
N ALA A 104 2.95 25.12 -10.56
CA ALA A 104 2.40 24.42 -9.41
C ALA A 104 1.56 23.19 -9.82
N ALA A 105 0.78 23.29 -10.89
CA ALA A 105 -0.02 22.17 -11.40
C ALA A 105 0.84 21.04 -11.99
N THR A 106 1.99 21.36 -12.59
CA THR A 106 2.96 20.34 -13.01
C THR A 106 3.53 19.58 -11.82
N ILE A 107 3.93 20.30 -10.75
CA ILE A 107 4.39 19.67 -9.50
C ILE A 107 3.27 18.81 -8.89
N GLU A 108 2.04 19.35 -8.77
CA GLU A 108 0.89 18.61 -8.25
C GLU A 108 0.68 17.29 -9.00
N LYS A 109 0.78 17.31 -10.33
CA LYS A 109 0.66 16.12 -11.17
C LYS A 109 1.78 15.11 -10.89
N GLU A 110 3.03 15.54 -10.86
CA GLU A 110 4.18 14.66 -10.62
C GLU A 110 4.09 13.99 -9.24
N VAL A 111 3.68 14.74 -8.21
CA VAL A 111 3.48 14.19 -6.86
C VAL A 111 2.32 13.19 -6.84
N ALA A 112 1.22 13.48 -7.54
CA ALA A 112 0.09 12.56 -7.64
C ALA A 112 0.47 11.21 -8.28
N GLU A 113 1.33 11.24 -9.31
CA GLU A 113 1.88 10.02 -9.93
C GLU A 113 2.72 9.21 -8.92
N ARG A 114 3.58 9.86 -8.12
CA ARG A 114 4.35 9.17 -7.06
C ARG A 114 3.46 8.55 -5.98
N ILE A 115 2.43 9.26 -5.55
CA ILE A 115 1.43 8.76 -4.58
C ILE A 115 0.75 7.50 -5.12
N GLU A 116 0.39 7.47 -6.40
CA GLU A 116 -0.23 6.30 -7.03
C GLU A 116 0.71 5.09 -7.01
N GLU A 117 1.97 5.27 -7.42
CA GLU A 117 2.98 4.20 -7.43
C GLU A 117 3.21 3.62 -6.04
N GLN A 118 3.36 4.48 -5.03
CA GLN A 118 3.58 4.05 -3.65
C GLN A 118 2.34 3.36 -3.06
N THR A 119 1.14 3.81 -3.39
CA THR A 119 -0.11 3.13 -2.99
C THR A 119 -0.13 1.69 -3.50
N GLN A 120 0.25 1.48 -4.78
CA GLN A 120 0.32 0.14 -5.35
C GLN A 120 1.36 -0.74 -4.65
N PHE A 121 2.49 -0.17 -4.25
CA PHE A 121 3.52 -0.89 -3.50
C PHE A 121 3.05 -1.28 -2.08
N ILE A 122 2.44 -0.35 -1.35
CA ILE A 122 1.87 -0.59 -0.01
C ILE A 122 0.83 -1.72 -0.08
N LEU A 123 -0.08 -1.69 -1.07
CA LEU A 123 -1.09 -2.73 -1.25
C LEU A 123 -0.47 -4.12 -1.43
N LYS A 124 0.58 -4.24 -2.24
CA LYS A 124 1.32 -5.52 -2.44
C LYS A 124 1.95 -6.02 -1.13
N LEU A 125 2.56 -5.13 -0.35
CA LEU A 125 3.12 -5.50 0.95
C LEU A 125 2.04 -5.96 1.93
N MET A 126 0.88 -5.29 1.96
CA MET A 126 -0.26 -5.67 2.79
C MET A 126 -0.81 -7.06 2.42
N GLU A 127 -0.81 -7.44 1.14
CA GLU A 127 -1.17 -8.80 0.74
C GLU A 127 -0.22 -9.85 1.33
N GLY A 128 1.08 -9.55 1.38
CA GLY A 128 2.08 -10.38 2.03
C GLY A 128 1.87 -10.56 3.54
N VAL A 129 1.52 -9.47 4.23
CA VAL A 129 1.17 -9.52 5.66
C VAL A 129 -0.07 -10.38 5.88
N LYS A 130 -1.11 -10.22 5.05
CA LYS A 130 -2.34 -11.04 5.11
C LYS A 130 -2.07 -12.52 4.84
N ALA A 131 -1.18 -12.83 3.88
CA ALA A 131 -0.72 -14.20 3.63
C ALA A 131 -0.03 -14.80 4.87
N THR A 132 0.87 -14.04 5.50
CA THR A 132 1.55 -14.46 6.74
C THR A 132 0.58 -14.74 7.87
N LYS A 133 -0.40 -13.85 8.10
CA LYS A 133 -1.46 -14.08 9.10
C LYS A 133 -2.21 -15.38 8.85
N ARG A 134 -2.63 -15.64 7.60
CA ARG A 134 -3.31 -16.88 7.22
C ARG A 134 -2.46 -18.13 7.49
N ARG A 135 -1.14 -18.08 7.25
CA ARG A 135 -0.23 -19.20 7.58
C ARG A 135 -0.18 -19.49 9.07
N VAL A 136 -0.14 -18.46 9.91
CA VAL A 136 -0.16 -18.60 11.38
C VAL A 136 -1.49 -19.22 11.83
N GLU A 137 -2.63 -18.70 11.36
CA GLU A 137 -3.95 -19.24 11.70
C GLU A 137 -4.12 -20.71 11.28
N LEU A 138 -3.58 -21.10 10.11
CA LEU A 138 -3.55 -22.49 9.68
C LEU A 138 -2.68 -23.36 10.58
N PHE A 139 -1.48 -22.88 10.94
CA PHE A 139 -0.60 -23.60 11.86
C PHE A 139 -1.29 -23.84 13.21
N GLU A 140 -1.85 -22.80 13.83
CA GLU A 140 -2.57 -22.89 15.11
C GLU A 140 -3.76 -23.87 15.05
N LYS A 141 -4.44 -23.95 13.91
CA LYS A 141 -5.55 -24.89 13.70
C LYS A 141 -5.10 -26.34 13.56
N TYR A 142 -4.09 -26.62 12.75
CA TYR A 142 -3.73 -27.99 12.34
C TYR A 142 -2.67 -28.63 13.25
N TYR A 143 -1.75 -27.85 13.79
CA TYR A 143 -0.63 -28.37 14.59
C TYR A 143 -1.11 -29.17 15.83
N PRO A 144 -2.05 -28.68 16.66
CA PRO A 144 -2.51 -29.43 17.83
C PRO A 144 -3.21 -30.76 17.47
N GLN A 145 -3.82 -30.83 16.28
CA GLN A 145 -4.47 -32.06 15.81
C GLN A 145 -3.43 -33.10 15.38
N LEU A 146 -2.40 -32.66 14.66
CA LEU A 146 -1.28 -33.51 14.25
C LEU A 146 -0.53 -34.06 15.47
N GLU A 147 -0.23 -33.20 16.44
CA GLU A 147 0.43 -33.56 17.70
C GLU A 147 -0.36 -34.63 18.46
N LYS A 148 -1.65 -34.38 18.75
CA LYS A 148 -2.52 -35.34 19.44
C LYS A 148 -2.61 -36.69 18.73
N MET A 149 -2.64 -36.69 17.39
CA MET A 149 -2.67 -37.94 16.62
C MET A 149 -1.36 -38.72 16.71
N LEU A 150 -0.22 -38.03 16.67
CA LEU A 150 1.09 -38.64 16.89
C LEU A 150 1.20 -39.22 18.29
N GLU A 151 0.84 -38.46 19.32
CA GLU A 151 0.81 -38.93 20.71
C GLU A 151 -0.03 -40.19 20.87
N LYS A 152 -1.24 -40.19 20.29
CA LYS A 152 -2.13 -41.36 20.31
C LYS A 152 -1.45 -42.58 19.67
N MET A 153 -0.84 -42.41 18.49
CA MET A 153 -0.14 -43.49 17.78
C MET A 153 1.07 -44.01 18.58
N ILE A 154 1.81 -43.14 19.24
CA ILE A 154 2.93 -43.52 20.13
C ILE A 154 2.42 -44.34 21.31
N CYS A 155 1.34 -43.92 21.97
CA CYS A 155 0.73 -44.68 23.06
C CYS A 155 0.27 -46.08 22.61
N MET A 156 -0.33 -46.19 21.42
CA MET A 156 -0.73 -47.48 20.82
C MET A 156 0.43 -48.40 20.44
N LEU A 157 1.66 -47.90 20.39
CA LEU A 157 2.88 -48.68 20.14
C LEU A 157 3.60 -49.08 21.43
N LYS A 158 3.36 -48.35 22.53
CA LYS A 158 3.99 -48.58 23.84
C LYS A 158 3.16 -49.48 24.77
N GLY A 159 1.88 -49.68 24.48
CA GLY A 159 1.00 -50.67 25.11
C GLY A 159 0.77 -51.88 24.21
#